data_AF-A0A087U2Q8-F1
#
_entry.id   AF-A0A087U2Q8-F1
#
_cell.length_a   1.000
_cell.length_b   1.000
_cell.length_c   1.000
_cell.angle_alpha   90.00
_cell.angle_beta   90.00
_cell.angle_gamma   90.00
#
_symmetry.space_group_name_H-M   'P 1'
#
loop_
_entity.id
_entity.type
_entity.pdbx_description
1 polymer ?
#
loop_
_entity_poly.entity_id
_entity_poly.type
_entity_poly.pdbx_seq_one_letter_code
_entity_poly.pdbx_strand_id
1 'polypeptide(L)'
;MLTLLPSPGILFPNPYLLQVRQIRRQDAGMYQCFIHRELYSSQASARLIIGDLSPSLKLTFPEKTVRPGRYVSLTCIASGHPEPLIRWSLDNIWPLSTRHGVLISSYQTSNGDVVSSVNFTSADVTDSGVYSCEASNDAGTVSYLKRLNVFGPLFIRTINNLTALAGETFSVICPFGGYPYDAIQWKR
;
A
#
# COMPACT_ATOMS: atom_id res chain seq x y z
N MET A 1 -36.90 9.62 19.07
CA MET A 1 -36.04 8.44 18.87
C MET A 1 -35.12 8.76 17.70
N LEU A 2 -33.91 9.24 17.96
CA LEU A 2 -32.89 9.50 16.93
C LEU A 2 -31.67 8.63 17.26
N THR A 3 -31.29 7.90 16.24
CA THR A 3 -30.43 6.73 16.19
C THR A 3 -28.98 7.01 16.56
N LEU A 4 -28.46 6.14 17.45
CA LEU A 4 -27.06 5.70 17.60
C LEU A 4 -26.05 6.42 16.68
N LEU A 5 -25.19 7.27 17.27
CA LEU A 5 -23.87 7.55 16.72
C LEU A 5 -22.88 6.58 17.39
N PRO A 6 -22.47 5.47 16.75
CA PRO A 6 -21.71 4.41 17.41
C PRO A 6 -20.20 4.65 17.31
N SER A 7 -19.73 5.90 17.31
CA SER A 7 -18.30 6.19 17.32
C SER A 7 -17.88 6.63 18.72
N PRO A 8 -16.96 5.90 19.38
CA PRO A 8 -16.44 6.25 20.72
C PRO A 8 -15.88 7.67 20.84
N GLY A 9 -15.58 8.33 19.72
CA GLY A 9 -14.99 9.67 19.67
C GLY A 9 -15.99 10.82 19.67
N ILE A 10 -17.29 10.55 19.50
CA ILE A 10 -18.32 11.62 19.45
C ILE A 10 -18.78 11.96 20.86
N LEU A 11 -18.62 13.22 21.24
CA LEU A 11 -18.90 13.75 22.58
C LEU A 11 -19.82 14.97 22.48
N PHE A 12 -20.59 15.19 23.55
CA PHE A 12 -21.42 16.38 23.74
C PHE A 12 -21.01 17.06 25.04
N PRO A 13 -19.95 17.90 25.06
CA PRO A 13 -19.48 18.55 26.28
C PRO A 13 -20.52 19.47 26.92
N ASN A 14 -21.43 20.03 26.12
CA ASN A 14 -22.58 20.83 26.56
C ASN A 14 -23.68 20.82 25.47
N PRO A 15 -24.88 21.38 25.73
CA PRO A 15 -26.04 21.24 24.83
C PRO A 15 -25.90 21.88 23.44
N TYR A 16 -24.94 22.78 23.25
CA TYR A 16 -24.73 23.52 22.00
C TYR A 16 -23.42 23.13 21.30
N LEU A 17 -22.67 22.17 21.84
CA LEU A 17 -21.37 21.75 21.32
C LEU A 17 -21.34 20.24 21.06
N LEU A 18 -21.14 19.88 19.79
CA LEU A 18 -20.72 18.55 19.36
C LEU A 18 -19.19 18.57 19.20
N GLN A 19 -18.49 17.60 19.79
CA GLN A 19 -17.05 17.44 19.63
C GLN A 19 -16.72 16.01 19.16
N VAL A 20 -15.99 15.87 18.06
CA VAL A 20 -15.48 14.58 17.57
C VAL A 20 -13.98 14.51 17.83
N ARG A 21 -13.53 13.56 18.67
CA ARG A 21 -12.12 13.33 18.99
C ARG A 21 -11.59 12.10 18.27
N GLN A 22 -10.30 12.14 17.91
CA GLN A 22 -9.63 11.05 17.18
C GLN A 22 -10.42 10.63 15.94
N ILE A 23 -10.70 11.62 15.08
CA ILE A 23 -11.54 11.45 13.89
C ILE A 23 -11.03 10.27 13.06
N ARG A 24 -11.95 9.34 12.77
CA ARG A 24 -11.77 8.18 11.90
C ARG A 24 -12.57 8.38 10.61
N ARG A 25 -12.28 7.56 9.60
CA ARG A 25 -13.02 7.62 8.33
C ARG A 25 -14.52 7.44 8.49
N GLN A 26 -14.93 6.56 9.40
CA GLN A 26 -16.34 6.31 9.73
C GLN A 26 -17.08 7.52 10.35
N ASP A 27 -16.36 8.53 10.82
CA ASP A 27 -16.97 9.74 11.39
C ASP A 27 -17.38 10.73 10.29
N ALA A 28 -16.94 10.53 9.05
CA ALA A 28 -17.34 11.35 7.91
C ALA A 28 -18.85 11.27 7.69
N GLY A 29 -19.50 12.39 7.43
CA GLY A 29 -20.94 12.40 7.22
C GLY A 29 -21.61 13.73 7.52
N MET A 30 -22.94 13.71 7.50
CA MET A 30 -23.78 14.85 7.85
C MET A 30 -24.06 14.85 9.35
N TYR A 31 -23.74 15.94 10.01
CA TYR A 31 -24.09 16.22 11.40
C TYR A 31 -25.18 17.27 11.42
N GLN A 32 -26.21 17.03 12.22
CA GLN A 32 -27.38 17.89 12.27
C GLN A 32 -27.65 18.34 13.69
N CYS A 33 -27.92 19.64 13.84
CA CYS A 33 -28.40 20.24 15.08
C CYS A 33 -29.88 20.54 14.93
N PHE A 34 -30.68 20.13 15.92
CA PHE A 34 -32.12 20.36 15.96
C PHE A 34 -32.48 21.09 17.25
N ILE A 35 -33.23 22.17 17.13
CA ILE A 35 -33.84 22.87 18.25
C ILE A 35 -35.35 22.76 18.08
N HIS A 36 -36.04 22.41 19.16
CA HIS A 36 -37.50 22.30 19.18
C HIS A 36 -38.06 22.88 20.47
N ARG A 37 -39.17 23.59 20.36
CA ARG A 37 -39.97 24.13 21.46
C ARG A 37 -41.43 24.15 21.01
N GLU A 38 -42.27 23.22 21.45
CA GLU A 38 -43.72 23.11 21.16
C GLU A 38 -44.15 23.53 19.75
N LEU A 39 -44.34 24.83 19.49
CA LEU A 39 -44.76 25.41 18.20
C LEU A 39 -43.61 25.82 17.26
N TYR A 40 -42.37 25.74 17.70
CA TYR A 40 -41.19 26.16 16.97
C TYR A 40 -40.20 25.00 16.82
N SER A 41 -39.67 24.82 15.62
CA SER A 41 -38.52 23.95 15.37
C SER A 41 -37.61 24.59 14.34
N SER A 42 -36.32 24.33 14.48
CA SER A 42 -35.31 24.76 13.52
C SER A 42 -34.20 23.71 13.46
N GLN A 43 -33.59 23.55 12.29
CA GLN A 43 -32.51 22.62 12.08
C GLN A 43 -31.38 23.27 11.28
N ALA A 44 -30.16 22.87 11.56
CA ALA A 44 -28.99 23.21 10.78
C ALA A 44 -28.15 21.94 10.53
N SER A 45 -27.45 21.88 9.40
CA SER A 45 -26.64 20.73 9.02
C SER A 45 -25.22 21.18 8.65
N ALA A 46 -24.22 20.39 9.05
CA ALA A 46 -22.82 20.55 8.67
C ALA A 46 -22.29 19.20 8.18
N ARG A 47 -21.38 19.21 7.19
CA ARG A 47 -20.75 17.99 6.70
C ARG A 47 -19.32 17.89 7.21
N LEU A 48 -18.97 16.78 7.85
CA LEU A 48 -17.59 16.42 8.12
C LEU A 48 -17.02 15.68 6.91
N ILE A 49 -16.00 16.27 6.28
CA ILE A 49 -15.22 15.67 5.20
C ILE A 49 -13.84 15.35 5.75
N ILE A 50 -13.36 14.13 5.50
CA ILE A 50 -12.01 13.72 5.87
C ILE A 50 -11.07 14.21 4.78
N GLY A 51 -10.01 14.93 5.15
CA GLY A 51 -9.03 15.43 4.20
C GLY A 51 -8.16 14.30 3.64
N ASP A 52 -7.58 14.55 2.47
CA ASP A 52 -6.67 13.61 1.83
C ASP A 52 -5.35 13.51 2.61
N LEU A 53 -4.79 12.30 2.62
CA LEU A 53 -3.56 11.92 3.29
C LEU A 53 -2.75 11.05 2.34
N SER A 54 -1.53 11.50 2.01
CA SER A 54 -0.60 10.73 1.19
C SER A 54 -0.30 9.35 1.80
N PRO A 55 0.02 8.34 0.98
CA PRO A 55 0.18 6.99 1.49
C PRO A 55 1.42 6.86 2.38
N SER A 56 1.33 6.04 3.43
CA SER A 56 2.44 5.70 4.32
C SER A 56 2.53 4.19 4.51
N LEU A 57 3.75 3.63 4.43
CA LEU A 57 3.97 2.20 4.64
C LEU A 57 4.10 1.90 6.13
N LYS A 58 3.18 1.10 6.66
CA LYS A 58 3.16 0.67 8.07
C LYS A 58 3.94 -0.60 8.32
N LEU A 59 3.89 -1.53 7.36
CA LEU A 59 4.61 -2.79 7.41
C LEU A 59 5.15 -3.12 6.03
N THR A 60 6.40 -3.53 5.96
CA THR A 60 7.08 -3.93 4.74
C THR A 60 7.79 -5.26 4.96
N PHE A 61 7.96 -6.02 3.87
CA PHE A 61 8.62 -7.32 3.92
C PHE A 61 10.15 -7.15 4.04
N PRO A 62 10.85 -7.95 4.86
CA PRO A 62 12.30 -7.90 4.93
C PRO A 62 12.93 -8.57 3.71
N GLU A 63 14.25 -8.41 3.57
CA GLU A 63 15.04 -9.29 2.71
C GLU A 63 14.90 -10.74 3.18
N LYS A 64 14.71 -11.67 2.24
CA LYS A 64 14.54 -13.09 2.53
C LYS A 64 15.40 -13.94 1.62
N THR A 65 15.97 -15.01 2.16
CA THR A 65 16.70 -16.03 1.41
C THR A 65 16.04 -17.39 1.64
N VAL A 66 15.63 -18.06 0.56
CA VAL A 66 14.81 -19.27 0.62
C VAL A 66 15.31 -20.33 -0.35
N ARG A 67 15.03 -21.60 -0.04
CA ARG A 67 15.22 -22.72 -0.98
C ARG A 67 14.04 -22.80 -1.96
N PRO A 68 14.25 -23.29 -3.20
CA PRO A 68 13.16 -23.52 -4.14
C PRO A 68 12.14 -24.51 -3.59
N GLY A 69 10.90 -24.43 -4.06
CA GLY A 69 9.78 -25.26 -3.61
C GLY A 69 9.10 -24.79 -2.32
N ARG A 70 9.59 -23.72 -1.68
CA ARG A 70 9.03 -23.20 -0.43
C ARG A 70 7.91 -22.22 -0.69
N TYR A 71 6.90 -22.25 0.19
CA TYR A 71 5.93 -21.18 0.26
C TYR A 71 6.60 -19.89 0.74
N VAL A 72 6.34 -18.78 0.06
CA VAL A 72 6.85 -17.46 0.43
C VAL A 72 5.71 -16.45 0.36
N SER A 73 5.67 -15.54 1.32
CA SER A 73 4.77 -14.39 1.28
C SER A 73 5.55 -13.10 1.52
N LEU A 74 5.36 -12.13 0.64
CA LEU A 74 5.84 -10.77 0.76
C LEU A 74 4.62 -9.88 1.00
N THR A 75 4.56 -9.21 2.15
CA THR A 75 3.40 -8.41 2.58
C THR A 75 3.80 -6.95 2.71
N CYS A 76 2.92 -6.07 2.25
CA CYS A 76 3.05 -4.63 2.35
C CYS A 76 1.72 -4.05 2.86
N ILE A 77 1.77 -3.23 3.91
CA ILE A 77 0.60 -2.57 4.51
C ILE A 77 0.77 -1.07 4.37
N ALA A 78 -0.21 -0.42 3.73
CA ALA A 78 -0.22 1.02 3.53
C ALA A 78 -1.46 1.66 4.16
N SER A 79 -1.28 2.84 4.76
CA SER A 79 -2.37 3.73 5.14
C SER A 79 -2.40 4.94 4.21
N GLY A 80 -3.54 5.60 4.06
CA GLY A 80 -3.68 6.82 3.25
C GLY A 80 -5.16 7.15 3.01
N HIS A 81 -5.49 8.39 2.64
CA HIS A 81 -6.84 8.76 2.22
C HIS A 81 -6.78 9.62 0.94
N PRO A 82 -7.51 9.30 -0.14
CA PRO A 82 -8.27 8.08 -0.38
C PRO A 82 -7.44 6.80 -0.22
N GLU A 83 -8.11 5.66 -0.19
CA GLU A 83 -7.46 4.35 0.00
C GLU A 83 -6.37 4.11 -1.04
N PRO A 84 -5.12 3.83 -0.63
CA PRO A 84 -4.04 3.66 -1.59
C PRO A 84 -4.17 2.33 -2.34
N LEU A 85 -3.96 2.37 -3.65
CA LEU A 85 -3.75 1.19 -4.47
C LEU A 85 -2.31 0.70 -4.28
N ILE A 86 -2.12 -0.57 -3.91
CA ILE A 86 -0.80 -1.20 -3.83
C ILE A 86 -0.53 -1.99 -5.11
N ARG A 87 0.59 -1.69 -5.78
CA ARG A 87 1.08 -2.40 -6.96
C ARG A 87 2.45 -3.02 -6.67
N TRP A 88 2.75 -4.10 -7.37
CA TRP A 88 4.02 -4.81 -7.25
C TRP A 88 4.82 -4.84 -8.55
N SER A 89 6.15 -4.81 -8.44
CA SER A 89 7.10 -5.11 -9.53
C SER A 89 8.23 -6.01 -9.06
N LEU A 90 8.91 -6.59 -10.04
CA LEU A 90 10.15 -7.34 -9.87
C LEU A 90 11.21 -6.73 -10.77
N ASP A 91 12.33 -6.34 -10.18
CA ASP A 91 13.47 -5.73 -10.86
C ASP A 91 13.08 -4.51 -11.73
N ASN A 92 12.19 -3.64 -11.20
CA ASN A 92 11.57 -2.50 -11.89
C ASN A 92 10.72 -2.84 -13.12
N ILE A 93 10.38 -4.11 -13.34
CA ILE A 93 9.46 -4.53 -14.40
C ILE A 93 8.04 -4.52 -13.85
N TRP A 94 7.23 -3.60 -14.39
CA TRP A 94 5.83 -3.41 -14.02
C TRP A 94 4.88 -3.91 -15.13
N PRO A 95 3.72 -4.49 -14.77
CA PRO A 95 3.36 -5.00 -13.45
C PRO A 95 4.08 -6.33 -13.15
N LEU A 96 4.12 -6.73 -11.87
CA LEU A 96 4.55 -8.08 -11.50
C LEU A 96 3.72 -9.13 -12.25
N SER A 97 4.40 -9.99 -13.00
CA SER A 97 3.76 -11.06 -13.78
C SER A 97 3.17 -12.13 -12.87
N THR A 98 1.85 -12.34 -12.94
CA THR A 98 1.14 -13.41 -12.24
C THR A 98 1.24 -14.71 -13.03
N ARG A 99 2.31 -15.47 -12.78
CA ARG A 99 2.54 -16.80 -13.37
C ARG A 99 1.89 -17.89 -12.52
N HIS A 100 1.90 -19.13 -13.01
CA HIS A 100 1.47 -20.28 -12.19
C HIS A 100 2.25 -20.31 -10.88
N GLY A 101 1.54 -20.29 -9.75
CA GLY A 101 2.12 -20.32 -8.41
C GLY A 101 2.44 -18.96 -7.78
N VAL A 102 2.24 -17.83 -8.49
CA VAL A 102 2.37 -16.47 -7.93
C VAL A 102 1.01 -15.79 -7.86
N LEU A 103 0.53 -15.52 -6.63
CA LEU A 103 -0.77 -14.95 -6.35
C LEU A 103 -0.63 -13.60 -5.66
N ILE A 104 -1.27 -12.57 -6.20
CA ILE A 104 -1.34 -11.24 -5.56
C ILE A 104 -2.72 -11.10 -4.93
N SER A 105 -2.76 -10.79 -3.65
CA SER A 105 -4.00 -10.47 -2.94
C SER A 105 -3.93 -9.06 -2.35
N SER A 106 -5.09 -8.42 -2.24
CA SER A 106 -5.25 -7.14 -1.57
C SER A 106 -6.59 -7.07 -0.86
N TYR A 107 -6.60 -6.57 0.37
CA TYR A 107 -7.82 -6.32 1.12
C TYR A 107 -7.65 -5.10 2.03
N GLN A 108 -8.77 -4.56 2.47
CA GLN A 108 -8.80 -3.44 3.41
C GLN A 108 -9.14 -3.93 4.83
N THR A 109 -8.44 -3.40 5.83
CA THR A 109 -8.73 -3.64 7.24
C THR A 109 -9.78 -2.65 7.76
N SER A 110 -10.40 -2.95 8.90
CA SER A 110 -11.43 -2.12 9.54
C SER A 110 -10.96 -0.71 9.94
N ASN A 111 -9.66 -0.51 10.12
CA ASN A 111 -9.05 0.78 10.40
C ASN A 111 -8.70 1.58 9.12
N GLY A 112 -9.05 1.06 7.93
CA GLY A 112 -8.84 1.71 6.64
C GLY A 112 -7.48 1.48 5.98
N ASP A 113 -6.60 0.68 6.60
CA ASP A 113 -5.32 0.30 5.99
C ASP A 113 -5.55 -0.70 4.85
N VAL A 114 -4.69 -0.65 3.83
CA VAL A 114 -4.70 -1.57 2.70
C VAL A 114 -3.55 -2.55 2.90
N VAL A 115 -3.87 -3.83 2.92
CA VAL A 115 -2.92 -4.94 3.02
C VAL A 115 -2.84 -5.58 1.65
N SER A 116 -1.64 -5.66 1.07
CA SER A 116 -1.39 -6.43 -0.15
C SER A 116 -0.25 -7.43 0.06
N SER A 117 -0.38 -8.61 -0.52
CA SER A 117 0.64 -9.66 -0.44
C SER A 117 0.88 -10.33 -1.79
N VAL A 118 2.14 -10.64 -2.07
CA VAL A 118 2.57 -11.55 -3.13
C VAL A 118 2.91 -12.89 -2.49
N ASN A 119 2.15 -13.92 -2.87
CA ASN A 119 2.27 -15.27 -2.34
C ASN A 119 2.78 -16.22 -3.42
N PHE A 120 3.87 -16.90 -3.12
CA PHE A 120 4.47 -17.94 -3.94
C PHE A 120 4.07 -19.28 -3.33
N THR A 121 3.30 -20.10 -4.05
CA THR A 121 2.91 -21.44 -3.57
C THR A 121 4.12 -22.37 -3.51
N SER A 122 5.04 -22.20 -4.46
CA SER A 122 6.30 -22.93 -4.57
C SER A 122 7.32 -22.00 -5.24
N ALA A 123 8.19 -21.38 -4.45
CA ALA A 123 9.19 -20.45 -4.95
C ALA A 123 10.12 -21.11 -5.99
N ASP A 124 10.33 -20.44 -7.12
CA ASP A 124 11.24 -20.85 -8.17
C ASP A 124 12.46 -19.91 -8.25
N VAL A 125 13.57 -20.37 -8.83
CA VAL A 125 14.76 -19.51 -9.02
C VAL A 125 14.41 -18.25 -9.83
N THR A 126 13.44 -18.34 -10.74
CA THR A 126 12.91 -17.23 -11.53
C THR A 126 12.04 -16.25 -10.75
N ASP A 127 11.80 -16.47 -9.46
CA ASP A 127 11.20 -15.51 -8.53
C ASP A 127 12.27 -14.71 -7.76
N SER A 128 13.54 -15.04 -7.89
CA SER A 128 14.61 -14.26 -7.28
C SER A 128 14.71 -12.88 -7.94
N GLY A 129 14.89 -11.82 -7.13
CA GLY A 129 15.08 -10.44 -7.60
C GLY A 129 14.64 -9.40 -6.57
N VAL A 130 14.63 -8.12 -6.97
CA VAL A 130 14.21 -6.99 -6.14
C VAL A 130 12.72 -6.74 -6.33
N TYR A 131 11.94 -6.98 -5.28
CA TYR A 131 10.51 -6.68 -5.27
C TYR A 131 10.27 -5.25 -4.82
N SER A 132 9.37 -4.56 -5.51
CA SER A 132 8.82 -3.27 -5.09
C SER A 132 7.37 -3.42 -4.66
N CYS A 133 6.98 -2.86 -3.52
CA CYS A 133 5.59 -2.48 -3.27
C CYS A 133 5.46 -0.96 -3.38
N GLU A 134 4.58 -0.50 -4.26
CA GLU A 134 4.26 0.91 -4.45
C GLU A 134 2.81 1.14 -4.03
N ALA A 135 2.61 2.05 -3.07
CA ALA A 135 1.29 2.47 -2.62
C ALA A 135 1.01 3.89 -3.11
N SER A 136 -0.06 4.07 -3.87
CA SER A 136 -0.41 5.33 -4.52
C SER A 136 -1.87 5.72 -4.30
N ASN A 137 -2.13 6.99 -4.00
CA ASN A 137 -3.46 7.62 -4.07
C ASN A 137 -3.34 9.03 -4.68
N ASP A 138 -4.44 9.76 -4.75
CA ASP A 138 -4.48 11.11 -5.36
C ASP A 138 -3.61 12.13 -4.62
N ALA A 139 -3.28 11.89 -3.35
CA ALA A 139 -2.44 12.76 -2.53
C ALA A 139 -0.94 12.42 -2.58
N GLY A 140 -0.54 11.32 -3.21
CA GLY A 140 0.87 10.99 -3.38
C GLY A 140 1.17 9.51 -3.56
N THR A 141 2.45 9.18 -3.54
CA THR A 141 2.95 7.83 -3.74
C THR A 141 4.14 7.56 -2.84
N VAL A 142 4.24 6.35 -2.33
CA VAL A 142 5.38 5.85 -1.55
C VAL A 142 5.73 4.44 -2.04
N SER A 143 7.01 4.10 -2.08
CA SER A 143 7.48 2.79 -2.51
C SER A 143 8.52 2.22 -1.56
N TYR A 144 8.62 0.89 -1.57
CA TYR A 144 9.61 0.15 -0.79
C TYR A 144 10.15 -1.03 -1.59
N LEU A 145 11.47 -1.21 -1.53
CA LEU A 145 12.21 -2.19 -2.31
C LEU A 145 13.00 -3.13 -1.39
N LYS A 146 12.81 -4.45 -1.56
CA LYS A 146 13.68 -5.47 -0.95
C LYS A 146 13.86 -6.70 -1.83
N ARG A 147 14.98 -7.38 -1.63
CA ARG A 147 15.36 -8.56 -2.42
C ARG A 147 14.77 -9.84 -1.83
N LEU A 148 14.29 -10.70 -2.71
CA LEU A 148 14.07 -12.12 -2.45
C LEU A 148 15.20 -12.90 -3.13
N ASN A 149 15.94 -13.67 -2.36
CA ASN A 149 16.96 -14.60 -2.85
C ASN A 149 16.38 -16.01 -2.86
N VAL A 150 16.41 -16.66 -4.01
CA VAL A 150 16.05 -18.08 -4.14
C VAL A 150 17.28 -18.87 -4.55
N PHE A 151 17.62 -19.92 -3.80
CA PHE A 151 18.75 -20.79 -4.13
C PHE A 151 18.59 -21.39 -5.54
N GLY A 152 19.62 -21.28 -6.37
CA GLY A 152 19.60 -21.79 -7.74
C GLY A 152 20.62 -21.12 -8.66
N PRO A 153 20.65 -21.51 -9.95
CA PRO A 153 21.59 -20.97 -10.92
C PRO A 153 21.39 -19.46 -11.13
N LEU A 154 22.50 -18.75 -11.33
CA LEU A 154 22.48 -17.33 -11.64
C LEU A 154 22.02 -17.08 -13.07
N PHE A 155 21.13 -16.12 -13.25
CA PHE A 155 20.68 -15.67 -14.56
C PHE A 155 20.38 -14.17 -14.53
N ILE A 156 20.40 -13.55 -15.71
CA ILE A 156 20.06 -12.15 -15.91
C ILE A 156 18.81 -12.10 -16.79
N ARG A 157 17.78 -11.37 -16.37
CA ARG A 157 16.61 -11.10 -17.22
C ARG A 157 16.97 -10.10 -18.31
N THR A 158 16.16 -10.06 -19.36
CA THR A 158 16.32 -9.07 -20.43
C THR A 158 16.31 -7.65 -19.89
N ILE A 159 17.30 -6.85 -20.29
CA ILE A 159 17.35 -5.41 -20.05
C ILE A 159 16.84 -4.73 -21.33
N ASN A 160 15.81 -3.90 -21.22
CA ASN A 160 15.29 -3.17 -22.37
C ASN A 160 16.22 -2.03 -22.77
N ASN A 161 16.24 -1.69 -24.06
CA ASN A 161 16.93 -0.51 -24.54
C ASN A 161 16.31 0.74 -23.89
N LEU A 162 17.17 1.64 -23.43
CA LEU A 162 16.80 2.88 -22.77
C LEU A 162 17.37 4.04 -23.58
N THR A 163 16.56 5.08 -23.77
CA THR A 163 16.96 6.32 -24.44
C THR A 163 17.00 7.42 -23.38
N ALA A 164 18.11 8.16 -23.30
CA ALA A 164 18.26 9.30 -22.41
C ALA A 164 18.76 10.51 -23.19
N LEU A 165 18.37 11.71 -22.76
CA LEU A 165 18.86 12.96 -23.36
C LEU A 165 20.25 13.30 -22.83
N ALA A 166 21.01 14.05 -23.62
CA ALA A 166 22.32 14.55 -23.18
C ALA A 166 22.17 15.43 -21.94
N GLY A 167 22.91 15.11 -20.88
CA GLY A 167 22.83 15.82 -19.60
C GLY A 167 21.89 15.18 -18.57
N GLU A 168 21.08 14.19 -18.95
CA GLU A 168 20.26 13.42 -18.01
C GLU A 168 21.06 12.32 -17.31
N THR A 169 20.57 11.91 -16.13
CA THR A 169 21.16 10.77 -15.41
C THR A 169 20.60 9.46 -15.95
N PHE A 170 21.47 8.66 -16.56
CA PHE A 170 21.15 7.29 -16.98
C PHE A 170 21.22 6.33 -15.79
N SER A 171 20.09 5.67 -15.47
CA SER A 171 20.01 4.67 -14.40
C SER A 171 19.47 3.35 -14.95
N VAL A 172 20.21 2.26 -14.73
CA VAL A 172 19.81 0.90 -15.11
C VAL A 172 20.06 -0.05 -13.95
N ILE A 173 19.10 -0.93 -13.68
CA ILE A 173 19.23 -2.01 -12.69
C ILE A 173 19.68 -3.28 -13.42
N CYS A 174 20.55 -4.08 -12.80
CA CYS A 174 20.86 -5.43 -13.27
C CYS A 174 19.79 -6.40 -12.74
N PRO A 175 18.86 -6.89 -13.57
CA PRO A 175 17.72 -7.70 -13.13
C PRO A 175 18.15 -9.18 -13.04
N PHE A 176 18.98 -9.51 -12.05
CA PHE A 176 19.49 -10.87 -11.87
C PHE A 176 18.69 -11.66 -10.82
N GLY A 177 18.64 -12.97 -11.02
CA GLY A 177 18.13 -13.93 -10.06
C GLY A 177 19.12 -15.07 -9.81
N GLY A 178 18.79 -15.89 -8.80
CA GLY A 178 19.65 -16.98 -8.31
C GLY A 178 20.49 -16.56 -7.12
N TYR A 179 20.86 -17.54 -6.30
CA TYR A 179 21.64 -17.37 -5.07
C TYR A 179 22.39 -18.69 -4.77
N PRO A 180 23.64 -18.65 -4.28
CA PRO A 180 24.45 -17.46 -3.93
C PRO A 180 25.10 -16.79 -5.16
N TYR A 181 25.49 -15.52 -4.99
CA TYR A 181 26.31 -14.75 -5.95
C TYR A 181 27.40 -13.99 -5.19
N ASP A 182 28.55 -13.74 -5.84
CA ASP A 182 29.69 -13.08 -5.19
C ASP A 182 29.71 -11.56 -5.44
N ALA A 183 29.62 -11.15 -6.70
CA ALA A 183 29.68 -9.74 -7.09
C ALA A 183 28.93 -9.47 -8.40
N ILE A 184 28.41 -8.25 -8.51
CA ILE A 184 27.81 -7.72 -9.74
C ILE A 184 28.85 -6.80 -10.40
N GLN A 185 29.16 -7.03 -11.67
CA GLN A 185 30.13 -6.25 -12.42
C GLN A 185 29.49 -5.67 -13.69
N TRP A 186 29.70 -4.37 -13.92
CA TRP A 186 29.30 -3.70 -15.15
C TRP A 186 30.51 -3.53 -16.07
N LYS A 187 30.32 -3.75 -17.36
CA LYS A 187 31.31 -3.51 -18.41
C LYS A 187 30.64 -2.75 -19.55
N ARG A 188 31.43 -1.94 -20.24
CA ARG A 188 31.02 -1.22 -21.45
C ARG A 188 31.69 -1.86 -22.66
#